data_AF-A0A453L659-F1
#
_entry.id   AF-A0A453L659-F1
#
_cell.length_a   1.000
_cell.length_b   1.000
_cell.length_c   1.000
_cell.angle_alpha   90.00
_cell.angle_beta   90.00
_cell.angle_gamma   90.00
#
_symmetry.space_group_name_H-M   'P 1'
#
loop_
_entity.id
_entity.type
_entity.pdbx_description
1 polymer ?
#
loop_
_entity_poly.entity_id
_entity_poly.type
_entity_poly.pdbx_seq_one_letter_code
_entity_poly.pdbx_strand_id
1 'polypeptide(L)'
;MKVQLEATAKSEQLGEVHGAWLPPWLAAHAAHYMELMSSHWSEHGKPAVNNLLQKASEKTVQAKEWAEPHIETAKAKWIPVIKENWATAKKNAEPYVQMVSAKSVELYQASKDAISPHVVKAHELADPYFQEAKKLSKPYIDQVAKATKPHVDKLKITLKPYTEKAGQEYEKLRETASLYHQQAQVTILDYMHQHELLKQFANGELVWFLAAAWLLMPVYVLYILLTEVFCITKKKKIPRSDKGKVLVNGHRRHKRRHADK
;
A
#
# COMPACT_ATOMS: atom_id res chain seq x y z
N MET A 1 7.87 -24.35 25.90
CA MET A 1 8.07 -25.80 25.64
C MET A 1 7.09 -26.40 24.64
N LYS A 2 5.78 -26.20 24.76
CA LYS A 2 4.77 -26.79 23.86
C LYS A 2 4.93 -26.43 22.36
N VAL A 3 5.22 -25.16 22.06
CA VAL A 3 5.39 -24.67 20.67
C VAL A 3 6.64 -25.24 19.99
N GLN A 4 7.72 -25.45 20.74
CA GLN A 4 8.92 -26.10 20.18
C GLN A 4 8.68 -27.57 19.88
N LEU A 5 7.94 -28.28 20.76
CA LEU A 5 7.57 -29.67 20.55
C LEU A 5 6.61 -29.85 19.35
N GLU A 6 5.66 -28.93 19.16
CA GLU A 6 4.78 -28.93 17.99
C GLU A 6 5.52 -28.59 16.68
N ALA A 7 6.52 -27.70 16.74
CA ALA A 7 7.35 -27.38 15.58
C ALA A 7 8.25 -28.55 15.18
N THR A 8 8.88 -29.23 16.15
CA THR A 8 9.67 -30.45 15.89
C THR A 8 8.78 -31.58 15.36
N ALA A 9 7.59 -31.79 15.91
CA ALA A 9 6.66 -32.82 15.44
C ALA A 9 6.19 -32.55 13.99
N LYS A 10 5.90 -31.29 13.63
CA LYS A 10 5.57 -30.93 12.25
C LYS A 10 6.76 -31.07 11.30
N SER A 11 7.98 -30.81 11.77
CA SER A 11 9.19 -31.00 10.97
C SER A 11 9.51 -32.48 10.71
N GLU A 12 9.24 -33.37 11.68
CA GLU A 12 9.32 -34.83 11.48
C GLU A 12 8.26 -35.31 10.49
N GLN A 13 7.00 -34.88 10.63
CA GLN A 13 5.95 -35.21 9.66
C GLN A 13 6.28 -34.72 8.24
N LEU A 14 6.87 -33.52 8.11
CA LEU A 14 7.35 -33.03 6.83
C LEU A 14 8.54 -33.86 6.32
N GLY A 15 9.48 -34.25 7.19
CA GLY A 15 10.61 -35.11 6.83
C GLY A 15 10.19 -36.49 6.29
N GLU A 16 9.18 -37.12 6.90
CA GLU A 16 8.61 -38.40 6.45
C GLU A 16 7.90 -38.28 5.10
N VAL A 17 7.13 -37.20 4.89
CA VAL A 17 6.41 -36.95 3.62
C VAL A 17 7.38 -36.58 2.49
N HIS A 18 8.49 -35.88 2.79
CA HIS A 18 9.50 -35.49 1.80
C HIS A 18 10.49 -36.62 1.46
N GLY A 19 10.74 -37.55 2.40
CA GLY A 19 11.58 -38.73 2.18
C GLY A 19 11.03 -39.69 1.13
N ALA A 20 9.72 -39.66 0.86
CA ALA A 20 9.07 -40.48 -0.16
C ALA A 20 9.13 -39.89 -1.58
N TRP A 21 9.52 -38.62 -1.75
CA TRP A 21 9.53 -37.95 -3.07
C TRP A 21 10.93 -37.71 -3.63
N LEU A 22 11.97 -37.55 -2.79
CA LEU A 22 13.36 -37.46 -3.25
C LEU A 22 14.04 -38.83 -3.25
N PRO A 23 14.61 -39.28 -4.39
CA PRO A 23 15.39 -40.51 -4.44
C PRO A 23 16.53 -40.49 -3.38
N PRO A 24 16.79 -41.60 -2.66
CA PRO A 24 17.81 -41.65 -1.60
C PRO A 24 19.21 -41.20 -2.05
N TRP A 25 19.56 -41.47 -3.32
CA TRP A 25 20.83 -41.03 -3.90
C TRP A 25 20.91 -39.50 -4.05
N LEU A 26 19.80 -38.82 -4.36
CA LEU A 26 19.72 -37.37 -4.49
C LEU A 26 19.77 -36.69 -3.12
N ALA A 27 19.13 -37.28 -2.12
CA ALA A 27 19.21 -36.81 -0.73
C ALA A 27 20.63 -36.92 -0.18
N ALA A 28 21.32 -38.05 -0.40
CA ALA A 28 22.71 -38.23 -0.02
C ALA A 28 23.67 -37.28 -0.76
N HIS A 29 23.43 -37.05 -2.06
CA HIS A 29 24.22 -36.12 -2.85
C HIS A 29 24.03 -34.66 -2.40
N ALA A 30 22.79 -34.25 -2.13
CA ALA A 30 22.48 -32.93 -1.58
C ALA A 30 23.12 -32.72 -0.20
N ALA A 31 23.03 -33.71 0.69
CA ALA A 31 23.67 -33.66 2.00
C ALA A 31 25.20 -33.51 1.90
N HIS A 32 25.85 -34.29 1.04
CA HIS A 32 27.29 -34.20 0.81
C HIS A 32 27.71 -32.84 0.23
N TYR A 33 26.95 -32.30 -0.74
CA TYR A 33 27.21 -30.95 -1.27
C TYR A 33 27.00 -29.86 -0.23
N MET A 34 25.96 -29.97 0.60
CA MET A 34 25.69 -29.02 1.69
C MET A 34 26.80 -29.05 2.75
N GLU A 35 27.32 -30.23 3.09
CA GLU A 35 28.42 -30.37 4.05
C GLU A 35 29.72 -29.76 3.52
N LEU A 36 30.04 -30.00 2.24
CA LEU A 36 31.25 -29.47 1.59
C LEU A 36 31.18 -27.94 1.42
N MET A 37 30.01 -27.41 1.07
CA MET A 37 29.75 -25.96 1.05
C MET A 37 29.83 -25.35 2.45
N SER A 38 29.31 -26.03 3.47
CA SER A 38 29.37 -25.56 4.87
C SER A 38 30.81 -25.53 5.40
N SER A 39 31.58 -26.60 5.13
CA SER A 39 33.01 -26.70 5.44
C SER A 39 33.78 -25.56 4.77
N HIS A 40 33.65 -25.40 3.46
CA HIS A 40 34.37 -24.37 2.70
C HIS A 40 33.94 -22.94 3.11
N TRP A 41 32.65 -22.74 3.40
CA TRP A 41 32.13 -21.50 3.96
C TRP A 41 32.73 -21.21 5.33
N SER A 42 32.84 -22.21 6.21
CA SER A 42 33.40 -22.03 7.55
C SER A 42 34.90 -21.73 7.54
N GLU A 43 35.67 -22.37 6.64
CA GLU A 43 37.12 -22.22 6.53
C GLU A 43 37.52 -20.92 5.82
N HIS A 44 36.80 -20.52 4.78
CA HIS A 44 37.23 -19.40 3.93
C HIS A 44 36.22 -18.25 3.86
N GLY A 45 34.92 -18.54 3.74
CA GLY A 45 33.88 -17.52 3.59
C GLY A 45 33.66 -16.68 4.84
N LYS A 46 33.43 -17.35 5.98
CA LYS A 46 33.19 -16.72 7.29
C LYS A 46 34.33 -15.80 7.74
N PRO A 47 35.61 -16.20 7.70
CA PRO A 47 36.69 -15.30 8.10
C PRO A 47 36.86 -14.11 7.14
N ALA A 48 36.66 -14.29 5.83
CA ALA A 48 36.74 -13.19 4.86
C ALA A 48 35.64 -12.14 5.08
N VAL A 49 34.40 -12.58 5.31
CA VAL A 49 33.28 -11.69 5.62
C VAL A 49 33.52 -10.97 6.96
N ASN A 50 33.99 -11.67 7.98
CA ASN A 50 34.30 -11.05 9.27
C ASN A 50 35.42 -10.01 9.17
N ASN A 51 36.48 -10.28 8.39
CA ASN A 51 37.56 -9.31 8.15
C ASN A 51 37.06 -8.07 7.41
N LEU A 52 36.19 -8.24 6.41
CA LEU A 52 35.57 -7.14 5.68
C LEU A 52 34.63 -6.33 6.58
N LEU A 53 33.82 -6.99 7.41
CA LEU A 53 32.93 -6.34 8.36
C LEU A 53 33.72 -5.52 9.39
N GLN A 54 34.82 -6.08 9.89
CA GLN A 54 35.72 -5.40 10.81
C GLN A 54 36.37 -4.18 10.15
N LYS A 55 36.96 -4.32 8.96
CA LYS A 55 37.56 -3.20 8.23
C LYS A 55 36.54 -2.13 7.85
N ALA A 56 35.33 -2.53 7.45
CA ALA A 56 34.24 -1.61 7.19
C ALA A 56 33.88 -0.84 8.46
N SER A 57 33.79 -1.52 9.61
CA SER A 57 33.52 -0.87 10.90
C SER A 57 34.62 0.11 11.34
N GLU A 58 35.89 -0.23 11.12
CA GLU A 58 37.01 0.66 11.41
C GLU A 58 36.97 1.91 10.51
N LYS A 59 36.62 1.72 9.23
CA LYS A 59 36.51 2.83 8.27
C LYS A 59 35.28 3.70 8.49
N THR A 60 34.17 3.15 8.95
CA THR A 60 32.99 3.94 9.30
C THR A 60 33.21 4.75 10.57
N VAL A 61 33.93 4.22 11.57
CA VAL A 61 34.34 5.00 12.75
C VAL A 61 35.26 6.15 12.37
N GLN A 62 36.29 5.91 11.54
CA GLN A 62 37.16 6.97 11.03
C GLN A 62 36.40 8.03 10.21
N ALA A 63 35.46 7.59 9.35
CA ALA A 63 34.63 8.51 8.57
C ALA A 63 33.71 9.34 9.48
N LYS A 64 33.20 8.75 10.57
CA LYS A 64 32.38 9.45 11.56
C LYS A 64 33.18 10.51 12.31
N GLU A 65 34.38 10.19 12.79
CA GLU A 65 35.26 11.16 13.46
C GLU A 65 35.64 12.33 12.55
N TRP A 66 35.89 12.06 11.26
CA TRP A 66 36.17 13.13 10.29
C TRP A 66 34.93 13.97 9.96
N ALA A 67 33.76 13.34 9.86
CA ALA A 67 32.53 14.01 9.48
C ALA A 67 31.87 14.80 10.64
N GLU A 68 31.99 14.35 11.89
CA GLU A 68 31.42 15.00 13.08
C GLU A 68 31.69 16.52 13.15
N PRO A 69 32.93 17.01 13.09
CA PRO A 69 33.20 18.45 13.18
C PRO A 69 32.61 19.23 11.98
N HIS A 70 32.60 18.63 10.79
CA HIS A 70 32.05 19.26 9.59
C HIS A 70 30.52 19.28 9.58
N ILE A 71 29.89 18.22 10.08
CA ILE A 71 28.43 18.12 10.25
C ILE A 71 27.97 19.12 11.30
N GLU A 72 28.63 19.21 12.46
CA GLU A 72 28.26 20.17 13.50
C GLU A 72 28.46 21.63 13.03
N THR A 73 29.53 21.92 12.29
CA THR A 73 29.75 23.25 11.70
C THR A 73 28.71 23.59 10.63
N ALA A 74 28.36 22.63 9.76
CA ALA A 74 27.33 22.81 8.77
C ALA A 74 25.97 23.00 9.43
N LYS A 75 25.60 22.14 10.37
CA LYS A 75 24.36 22.23 11.15
C LYS A 75 24.21 23.58 11.85
N ALA A 76 25.25 24.09 12.49
CA ALA A 76 25.25 25.41 13.13
C ALA A 76 25.00 26.57 12.14
N LYS A 77 25.48 26.45 10.90
CA LYS A 77 25.24 27.45 9.84
C LYS A 77 23.87 27.30 9.16
N TRP A 78 23.42 26.07 8.94
CA TRP A 78 22.24 25.78 8.12
C TRP A 78 20.94 25.82 8.93
N ILE A 79 20.94 25.40 10.20
CA ILE A 79 19.75 25.50 11.07
C ILE A 79 19.15 26.92 11.12
N PRO A 80 19.93 28.00 11.37
CA PRO A 80 19.36 29.35 11.40
C PRO A 80 18.84 29.80 10.03
N VAL A 81 19.56 29.48 8.95
CA VAL A 81 19.15 29.80 7.57
C VAL A 81 17.84 29.12 7.19
N ILE A 82 17.70 27.83 7.53
CA ILE A 82 16.46 27.08 7.29
C ILE A 82 15.31 27.68 8.11
N LYS A 83 15.55 28.04 9.37
CA LYS A 83 14.54 28.64 10.25
C LYS A 83 14.06 30.00 9.73
N GLU A 84 14.97 30.85 9.27
CA GLU A 84 14.67 32.17 8.71
C GLU A 84 13.94 32.07 7.36
N ASN A 85 14.43 31.20 6.46
CA ASN A 85 13.78 30.94 5.18
C ASN A 85 12.39 30.34 5.35
N TRP A 86 12.20 29.45 6.34
CA TRP A 86 10.89 28.87 6.64
C TRP A 86 9.92 29.89 7.22
N ALA A 87 10.36 30.75 8.14
CA ALA A 87 9.54 31.84 8.67
C ALA A 87 9.12 32.82 7.56
N THR A 88 10.03 33.15 6.65
CA THR A 88 9.77 34.00 5.48
C THR A 88 8.81 33.34 4.49
N ALA A 89 9.03 32.06 4.19
CA ALA A 89 8.14 31.28 3.33
C ALA A 89 6.73 31.18 3.92
N LYS A 90 6.60 30.95 5.23
CA LYS A 90 5.31 30.92 5.93
C LYS A 90 4.59 32.27 5.82
N LYS A 91 5.28 33.38 6.10
CA LYS A 91 4.71 34.74 6.00
C LYS A 91 4.26 35.08 4.58
N ASN A 92 5.02 34.65 3.57
CA ASN A 92 4.69 34.90 2.18
C ASN A 92 3.57 33.98 1.68
N ALA A 93 3.48 32.74 2.16
CA ALA A 93 2.46 31.77 1.75
C ALA A 93 1.11 31.98 2.45
N GLU A 94 1.11 32.51 3.67
CA GLU A 94 -0.10 32.78 4.46
C GLU A 94 -1.20 33.53 3.69
N PRO A 95 -0.94 34.68 3.01
CA PRO A 95 -1.97 35.37 2.25
C PRO A 95 -2.48 34.55 1.05
N TYR A 96 -1.62 33.77 0.39
CA TYR A 96 -2.04 32.93 -0.74
C TYR A 96 -2.91 31.75 -0.28
N VAL A 97 -2.55 31.11 0.83
CA VAL A 97 -3.35 30.02 1.41
C VAL A 97 -4.71 30.55 1.87
N GLN A 98 -4.74 31.71 2.53
CA GLN A 98 -6.01 32.36 2.92
C GLN A 98 -6.85 32.73 1.68
N MET A 99 -6.25 33.28 0.63
CA MET A 99 -6.93 33.62 -0.61
C MET A 99 -7.48 32.39 -1.33
N VAL A 100 -6.69 31.33 -1.49
CA VAL A 100 -7.12 30.08 -2.12
C VAL A 100 -8.22 29.42 -1.29
N SER A 101 -8.09 29.42 0.04
CA SER A 101 -9.13 28.93 0.95
C SER A 101 -10.44 29.69 0.74
N ALA A 102 -10.41 31.04 0.81
CA ALA A 102 -11.59 31.87 0.60
C ALA A 102 -12.22 31.64 -0.79
N LYS A 103 -11.41 31.64 -1.84
CA LYS A 103 -11.87 31.41 -3.22
C LYS A 103 -12.43 30.01 -3.42
N SER A 104 -11.86 28.99 -2.77
CA SER A 104 -12.38 27.62 -2.85
C SER A 104 -13.74 27.48 -2.17
N VAL A 105 -13.95 28.18 -1.05
CA VAL A 105 -15.25 28.21 -0.36
C VAL A 105 -16.29 28.96 -1.20
N GLU A 106 -15.93 30.12 -1.76
CA GLU A 106 -16.80 30.87 -2.68
C GLU A 106 -17.19 30.04 -3.91
N LEU A 107 -16.21 29.41 -4.56
CA LEU A 107 -16.43 28.56 -5.73
C LEU A 107 -17.31 27.35 -5.39
N TYR A 108 -17.06 26.72 -4.24
CA TYR A 108 -17.85 25.59 -3.77
C TYR A 108 -19.31 26.00 -3.53
N GLN A 109 -19.54 27.09 -2.80
CA GLN A 109 -20.90 27.58 -2.55
C GLN A 109 -21.60 27.99 -3.85
N ALA A 110 -20.92 28.73 -4.73
CA ALA A 110 -21.47 29.11 -6.03
C ALA A 110 -21.80 27.88 -6.90
N SER A 111 -20.95 26.85 -6.88
CA SER A 111 -21.22 25.59 -7.60
C SER A 111 -22.40 24.84 -6.98
N LYS A 112 -22.49 24.81 -5.65
CA LYS A 112 -23.59 24.17 -4.93
C LYS A 112 -24.91 24.87 -5.23
N ASP A 113 -24.93 26.21 -5.22
CA ASP A 113 -26.12 27.01 -5.53
C ASP A 113 -26.54 26.86 -6.99
N ALA A 114 -25.59 26.73 -7.93
CA ALA A 114 -25.87 26.47 -9.33
C ALA A 114 -26.40 25.04 -9.59
N ILE A 115 -25.86 24.04 -8.89
CA ILE A 115 -26.21 22.62 -9.08
C ILE A 115 -27.49 22.24 -8.31
N SER A 116 -27.73 22.84 -7.14
CA SER A 116 -28.89 22.60 -6.29
C SER A 116 -30.24 22.57 -7.04
N PRO A 117 -30.61 23.59 -7.85
CA PRO A 117 -31.88 23.57 -8.56
C PRO A 117 -31.97 22.45 -9.61
N HIS A 118 -30.84 21.99 -10.18
CA HIS A 118 -30.82 20.88 -11.13
C HIS A 118 -30.97 19.53 -10.42
N VAL A 119 -30.38 19.36 -9.24
CA VAL A 119 -30.55 18.16 -8.41
C VAL A 119 -31.99 18.06 -7.91
N VAL A 120 -32.58 19.17 -7.45
CA VAL A 120 -33.99 19.19 -7.02
C VAL A 120 -34.91 18.84 -8.19
N LYS A 121 -34.73 19.44 -9.37
CA LYS A 121 -35.50 19.10 -10.58
C LYS A 121 -35.33 17.63 -11.00
N ALA A 122 -34.11 17.12 -10.96
CA ALA A 122 -33.86 15.70 -11.27
C ALA A 122 -34.55 14.78 -10.25
N HIS A 123 -34.56 15.16 -8.98
CA HIS A 123 -35.24 14.41 -7.93
C HIS A 123 -36.76 14.48 -8.10
N GLU A 124 -37.35 15.65 -8.35
CA GLU A 124 -38.78 15.83 -8.63
C GLU A 124 -39.24 15.04 -9.85
N LEU A 125 -38.41 14.96 -10.90
CA LEU A 125 -38.71 14.15 -12.08
C LEU A 125 -38.60 12.66 -11.79
N ALA A 126 -37.60 12.23 -11.02
CA ALA A 126 -37.34 10.82 -10.76
C ALA A 126 -38.24 10.24 -9.67
N ASP A 127 -38.65 11.03 -8.67
CA ASP A 127 -39.45 10.59 -7.53
C ASP A 127 -40.75 9.89 -7.95
N PRO A 128 -41.61 10.40 -8.86
CA PRO A 128 -42.82 9.69 -9.27
C PRO A 128 -42.51 8.33 -9.91
N TYR A 129 -41.45 8.22 -10.71
CA TYR A 129 -41.03 6.94 -11.29
C TYR A 129 -40.50 5.97 -10.23
N PHE A 130 -39.72 6.46 -9.26
CA PHE A 130 -39.24 5.64 -8.14
C PHE A 130 -40.40 5.20 -7.25
N GLN A 131 -41.39 6.06 -6.99
CA GLN A 131 -42.58 5.70 -6.21
C GLN A 131 -43.43 4.65 -6.94
N GLU A 132 -43.58 4.75 -8.26
CA GLU A 132 -44.30 3.76 -9.07
C GLU A 132 -43.55 2.43 -9.13
N ALA A 133 -42.24 2.46 -9.42
CA ALA A 133 -41.38 1.28 -9.36
C ALA A 133 -41.38 0.64 -7.96
N LYS A 134 -41.43 1.44 -6.89
CA LYS A 134 -41.55 0.96 -5.50
C LYS A 134 -42.91 0.32 -5.25
N LYS A 135 -44.01 0.86 -5.77
CA LYS A 135 -45.34 0.24 -5.67
C LYS A 135 -45.39 -1.10 -6.40
N LEU A 136 -44.81 -1.18 -7.59
CA LEU A 136 -44.75 -2.41 -8.39
C LEU A 136 -43.82 -3.45 -7.77
N SER A 137 -42.66 -3.04 -7.28
CA SER A 137 -41.65 -3.96 -6.74
C SER A 137 -41.92 -4.40 -5.29
N LYS A 138 -42.58 -3.58 -4.47
CA LYS A 138 -42.94 -3.89 -3.07
C LYS A 138 -43.51 -5.30 -2.88
N PRO A 139 -44.57 -5.74 -3.57
CA PRO A 139 -45.13 -7.07 -3.35
C PRO A 139 -44.14 -8.19 -3.66
N TYR A 140 -43.29 -8.02 -4.68
CA TYR A 140 -42.26 -8.99 -5.03
C TYR A 140 -41.10 -9.00 -4.03
N ILE A 141 -40.65 -7.84 -3.58
CA ILE A 141 -39.63 -7.70 -2.53
C ILE A 141 -40.14 -8.32 -1.22
N ASP A 142 -41.40 -8.07 -0.86
CA ASP A 142 -42.04 -8.63 0.33
C ASP A 142 -42.19 -10.15 0.21
N GLN A 143 -42.52 -10.67 -0.97
CA GLN A 143 -42.59 -12.11 -1.23
C GLN A 143 -41.21 -12.77 -1.14
N VAL A 144 -40.19 -12.18 -1.76
CA VAL A 144 -38.81 -12.66 -1.68
C VAL A 144 -38.32 -12.60 -0.24
N ALA A 145 -38.53 -11.48 0.46
CA ALA A 145 -38.16 -11.30 1.86
C ALA A 145 -38.86 -12.33 2.76
N LYS A 146 -40.16 -12.58 2.57
CA LYS A 146 -40.92 -13.58 3.32
C LYS A 146 -40.43 -15.00 3.05
N ALA A 147 -40.14 -15.33 1.79
CA ALA A 147 -39.63 -16.66 1.40
C ALA A 147 -38.19 -16.89 1.89
N THR A 148 -37.33 -15.86 1.83
CA THR A 148 -35.93 -15.96 2.28
C THR A 148 -35.76 -15.79 3.78
N LYS A 149 -36.70 -15.16 4.50
CA LYS A 149 -36.64 -14.98 5.97
C LYS A 149 -36.22 -16.23 6.74
N PRO A 150 -36.87 -17.41 6.60
CA PRO A 150 -36.45 -18.61 7.32
C PRO A 150 -35.04 -19.10 6.92
N HIS A 151 -34.63 -18.90 5.67
CA HIS A 151 -33.30 -19.28 5.19
C HIS A 151 -32.20 -18.34 5.69
N VAL A 152 -32.47 -17.04 5.72
CA VAL A 152 -31.57 -16.02 6.28
C VAL A 152 -31.43 -16.19 7.78
N ASP A 153 -32.52 -16.49 8.49
CA ASP A 153 -32.49 -16.76 9.94
C ASP A 153 -31.68 -18.04 10.23
N LYS A 154 -31.86 -19.11 9.43
CA LYS A 154 -31.05 -20.33 9.53
C LYS A 154 -29.58 -20.06 9.24
N LEU A 155 -29.26 -19.30 8.19
CA LEU A 155 -27.89 -18.89 7.85
C LEU A 155 -27.27 -18.04 8.96
N LYS A 156 -28.01 -17.08 9.53
CA LYS A 156 -27.54 -16.27 10.64
C LYS A 156 -27.20 -17.12 11.86
N ILE A 157 -28.02 -18.11 12.19
CA ILE A 157 -27.76 -19.04 13.31
C ILE A 157 -26.54 -19.91 13.01
N THR A 158 -26.40 -20.45 11.80
CA THR A 158 -25.25 -21.29 11.41
C THR A 158 -23.95 -20.51 11.27
N LEU A 159 -23.99 -19.27 10.80
CA LEU A 159 -22.82 -18.39 10.69
C LEU A 159 -22.44 -17.72 12.01
N LYS A 160 -23.35 -17.62 13.00
CA LYS A 160 -23.10 -17.00 14.31
C LYS A 160 -21.75 -17.41 14.95
N PRO A 161 -21.42 -18.71 15.08
CA PRO A 161 -20.12 -19.11 15.65
C PRO A 161 -18.92 -18.68 14.80
N TYR A 162 -19.08 -18.58 13.47
CA TYR A 162 -18.01 -18.13 12.58
C TYR A 162 -17.82 -16.61 12.65
N THR A 163 -18.91 -15.85 12.74
CA THR A 163 -18.84 -14.39 12.92
C THR A 163 -18.27 -14.01 14.28
N GLU A 164 -18.58 -14.76 15.33
CA GLU A 164 -17.99 -14.56 16.67
C GLU A 164 -16.49 -14.90 16.66
N LYS A 165 -16.09 -16.02 16.07
CA LYS A 165 -14.66 -16.36 15.91
C LYS A 165 -13.90 -15.34 15.07
N ALA A 166 -14.47 -14.90 13.95
CA ALA A 166 -13.86 -13.87 13.11
C ALA A 166 -13.73 -12.54 13.86
N GLY A 167 -14.74 -12.17 14.67
CA GLY A 167 -14.68 -11.02 15.56
C GLY A 167 -13.57 -11.12 16.59
N GLN A 168 -13.43 -12.28 17.25
CA GLN A 168 -12.37 -12.54 18.23
C GLN A 168 -10.97 -12.48 17.62
N GLU A 169 -10.76 -13.10 16.44
CA GLU A 169 -9.48 -13.02 15.74
C GLU A 169 -9.20 -11.60 15.26
N TYR A 170 -10.21 -10.86 14.80
CA TYR A 170 -10.07 -9.45 14.45
C TYR A 170 -9.72 -8.58 15.67
N GLU A 171 -10.31 -8.83 16.84
CA GLU A 171 -9.97 -8.13 18.07
C GLU A 171 -8.51 -8.36 18.47
N LYS A 172 -8.03 -9.61 18.42
CA LYS A 172 -6.61 -9.93 18.64
C LYS A 172 -5.71 -9.21 17.63
N LEU A 173 -6.09 -9.18 16.35
CA LEU A 173 -5.35 -8.46 15.31
C LEU A 173 -5.34 -6.95 15.57
N ARG A 174 -6.45 -6.38 16.05
CA ARG A 174 -6.53 -4.96 16.40
C ARG A 174 -5.66 -4.63 17.61
N GLU A 175 -5.68 -5.47 18.64
CA GLU A 175 -4.85 -5.31 19.83
C GLU A 175 -3.36 -5.41 19.50
N THR A 176 -2.97 -6.44 18.74
CA THR A 176 -1.60 -6.59 18.27
C THR A 176 -1.17 -5.42 17.38
N ALA A 177 -1.99 -4.99 16.42
CA ALA A 177 -1.71 -3.80 15.61
C ALA A 177 -1.56 -2.54 16.47
N SER A 178 -2.38 -2.37 17.51
CA SER A 178 -2.27 -1.24 18.45
C SER A 178 -0.96 -1.29 19.24
N LEU A 179 -0.55 -2.47 19.72
CA LEU A 179 0.71 -2.64 20.44
C LEU A 179 1.91 -2.35 19.53
N TYR A 180 1.92 -2.86 18.30
CA TYR A 180 2.97 -2.57 17.32
C TYR A 180 2.99 -1.09 16.93
N HIS A 181 1.83 -0.46 16.77
CA HIS A 181 1.72 0.98 16.52
C HIS A 181 2.35 1.80 17.64
N GLN A 182 2.02 1.47 18.90
CA GLN A 182 2.63 2.13 20.08
C GLN A 182 4.14 1.88 20.15
N GLN A 183 4.61 0.67 19.86
CA GLN A 183 6.04 0.38 19.81
C GLN A 183 6.75 1.16 18.70
N ALA A 184 6.14 1.25 17.51
CA ALA A 184 6.65 2.04 16.40
C ALA A 184 6.67 3.54 16.75
N GLN A 185 5.66 4.06 17.44
CA GLN A 185 5.65 5.44 17.93
C GLN A 185 6.82 5.73 18.86
N VAL A 186 7.08 4.86 19.85
CA VAL A 186 8.21 5.02 20.78
C VAL A 186 9.53 4.98 20.02
N THR A 187 9.69 4.05 19.10
CA THR A 187 10.92 3.89 18.30
C THR A 187 11.17 5.09 17.38
N ILE A 188 10.12 5.57 16.71
CA ILE A 188 10.18 6.76 15.84
C ILE A 188 10.48 8.00 16.69
N LEU A 189 9.83 8.14 17.85
CA LEU A 189 10.04 9.28 18.74
C LEU A 189 11.49 9.34 19.25
N ASP A 190 12.06 8.20 19.65
CA ASP A 190 13.45 8.09 20.09
C ASP A 190 14.42 8.45 18.95
N TYR A 191 14.19 7.91 17.75
CA TYR A 191 14.97 8.24 16.54
C TYR A 191 14.89 9.73 16.18
N MET A 192 13.70 10.33 16.26
CA MET A 192 13.51 11.76 16.01
C MET A 192 14.16 12.64 17.07
N HIS A 193 14.26 12.19 18.33
CA HIS A 193 14.97 12.90 19.39
C HIS A 193 16.49 12.84 19.24
N GLN A 194 17.02 11.73 18.71
CA GLN A 194 18.46 11.56 18.45
C GLN A 194 18.96 12.50 17.32
N HIS A 195 18.10 12.92 16.41
CA HIS A 195 18.46 13.81 15.30
C HIS A 195 17.92 15.24 15.51
N GLU A 196 18.80 16.22 15.73
CA GLU A 196 18.40 17.62 15.97
C GLU A 196 17.51 18.24 14.88
N LEU A 197 17.62 17.80 13.63
CA LEU A 197 16.74 18.23 12.53
C LEU A 197 15.31 17.69 12.68
N LEU A 198 15.18 16.42 13.10
CA LEU A 198 13.89 15.75 13.27
C LEU A 198 13.22 16.12 14.60
N LYS A 199 14.00 16.58 15.58
CA LYS A 199 13.51 17.08 16.87
C LYS A 199 12.48 18.20 16.72
N GLN A 200 12.62 19.05 15.69
CA GLN A 200 11.65 20.12 15.37
C GLN A 200 10.31 19.58 14.86
N PHE A 201 10.28 18.35 14.35
CA PHE A 201 9.11 17.69 13.79
C PHE A 201 8.52 16.62 14.73
N ALA A 202 9.07 16.47 15.94
CA ALA A 202 8.62 15.50 16.96
C ALA A 202 7.29 15.92 17.62
N ASN A 203 6.29 16.22 16.79
CA ASN A 203 4.91 16.46 17.20
C ASN A 203 4.20 15.10 17.32
N GLY A 204 3.40 14.92 18.38
CA GLY A 204 2.71 13.65 18.64
C GLY A 204 1.83 13.17 17.50
N GLU A 205 1.23 14.10 16.74
CA GLU A 205 0.41 13.79 15.56
C GLU A 205 1.24 13.21 14.40
N LEU A 206 2.41 13.78 14.09
CA LEU A 206 3.28 13.29 13.02
C LEU A 206 3.85 11.91 13.34
N VAL A 207 4.27 11.69 14.59
CA VAL A 207 4.75 10.38 15.07
C VAL A 207 3.64 9.34 14.95
N TRP A 208 2.40 9.72 15.26
CA TRP A 208 1.24 8.85 15.09
C TRP A 208 1.01 8.48 13.62
N PHE A 209 1.06 9.44 12.69
CA PHE A 209 0.91 9.14 11.26
C PHE A 209 2.06 8.29 10.71
N LEU A 210 3.30 8.54 11.14
CA LEU A 210 4.47 7.80 10.66
C LEU A 210 4.46 6.35 11.16
N ALA A 211 4.05 6.13 12.42
CA ALA A 211 3.86 4.79 12.97
C ALA A 211 2.74 4.03 12.23
N ALA A 212 1.63 4.71 11.89
CA ALA A 212 0.55 4.11 11.12
C ALA A 212 1.01 3.74 9.70
N ALA A 213 1.76 4.63 9.05
CA ALA A 213 2.34 4.37 7.74
C ALA A 213 3.27 3.16 7.75
N TRP A 214 4.14 3.05 8.76
CA TRP A 214 5.02 1.90 8.92
C TRP A 214 4.25 0.59 9.09
N LEU A 215 3.15 0.62 9.85
CA LEU A 215 2.29 -0.55 10.05
C LEU A 215 1.51 -0.95 8.78
N LEU A 216 1.14 0.02 7.94
CA LEU A 216 0.44 -0.25 6.67
C LEU A 216 1.35 -0.76 5.56
N MET A 217 2.65 -0.42 5.58
CA MET A 217 3.59 -0.77 4.50
C MET A 217 3.63 -2.27 4.18
N PRO A 218 3.71 -3.20 5.15
CA PRO A 218 3.67 -4.64 4.87
C PRO A 218 2.35 -5.09 4.24
N VAL A 219 1.23 -4.53 4.69
CA VAL A 219 -0.11 -4.82 4.16
C VAL A 219 -0.22 -4.34 2.71
N TYR A 220 0.33 -3.17 2.41
CA TYR A 220 0.35 -2.61 1.07
C TYR A 220 1.23 -3.41 0.10
N VAL A 221 2.40 -3.87 0.56
CA VAL A 221 3.28 -4.75 -0.24
C VAL A 221 2.58 -6.08 -0.54
N LEU A 222 1.93 -6.70 0.45
CA LEU A 222 1.13 -7.91 0.24
C LEU A 222 -0.04 -7.66 -0.73
N TYR A 223 -0.71 -6.53 -0.62
CA TYR A 223 -1.76 -6.13 -1.54
C TYR A 223 -1.23 -6.00 -2.97
N ILE A 224 -0.09 -5.34 -3.19
CA ILE A 224 0.54 -5.24 -4.51
C ILE A 224 0.87 -6.63 -5.05
N LEU A 225 1.53 -7.48 -4.26
CA LEU A 225 1.87 -8.85 -4.68
C LEU A 225 0.63 -9.67 -5.04
N LEU A 226 -0.45 -9.57 -4.24
CA LEU A 226 -1.71 -10.23 -4.55
C LEU A 226 -2.36 -9.68 -5.81
N THR A 227 -2.31 -8.37 -6.04
CA THR A 227 -2.81 -7.79 -7.30
C THR A 227 -1.96 -8.22 -8.49
N GLU A 228 -0.65 -8.34 -8.38
CA GLU A 228 0.20 -8.81 -9.49
C GLU A 228 0.00 -10.29 -9.78
N VAL A 229 -0.21 -11.12 -8.75
CA VAL A 229 -0.42 -12.56 -8.89
C VAL A 229 -1.83 -12.89 -9.37
N PHE A 230 -2.86 -12.20 -8.86
CA PHE A 230 -4.27 -12.50 -9.18
C PHE A 230 -4.87 -11.60 -10.27
N CYS A 231 -4.43 -10.34 -10.40
CA CYS A 231 -4.82 -9.52 -11.55
C CYS A 231 -3.90 -9.88 -12.72
N ILE A 232 -4.37 -10.81 -13.55
CA ILE A 232 -3.95 -10.95 -14.95
C ILE A 232 -4.21 -9.60 -15.62
N THR A 233 -3.25 -8.67 -15.55
CA THR A 233 -3.35 -7.40 -16.23
C THR A 233 -3.32 -7.69 -17.72
N LYS A 234 -4.50 -7.71 -18.35
CA LYS A 234 -4.61 -7.58 -19.80
C LYS A 234 -3.87 -6.32 -20.17
N LYS A 235 -2.67 -6.46 -20.76
CA LYS A 235 -1.93 -5.35 -21.33
C LYS A 235 -2.88 -4.59 -22.25
N LYS A 236 -3.31 -3.39 -21.85
CA LYS A 236 -4.05 -2.48 -22.73
C LYS A 236 -3.15 -2.24 -23.94
N LYS A 237 -3.57 -2.71 -25.12
CA LYS A 237 -2.99 -2.27 -26.39
C LYS A 237 -3.22 -0.75 -26.47
N ILE A 238 -2.14 0.00 -26.41
CA ILE A 238 -2.12 1.43 -26.73
C ILE A 238 -2.59 1.56 -28.19
N PRO A 239 -3.65 2.32 -28.52
CA PRO A 239 -3.92 2.66 -29.90
C PRO A 239 -2.80 3.57 -30.36
N ARG A 240 -2.02 3.11 -31.35
CA ARG A 240 -1.05 3.96 -32.04
C ARG A 240 -1.81 5.15 -32.63
N SER A 241 -1.59 6.32 -32.03
CA SER A 241 -1.95 7.61 -32.59
C SER A 241 -1.23 7.77 -33.93
N ASP A 242 -1.98 7.62 -35.03
CA ASP A 242 -1.51 7.89 -36.38
C ASP A 242 -1.37 9.41 -36.56
N LYS A 243 -0.18 9.94 -36.19
CA LYS A 243 0.20 11.30 -36.52
C LYS A 243 0.87 11.31 -37.88
N GLY A 244 0.09 11.73 -38.88
CA GLY A 244 0.48 12.58 -40.00
C GLY A 244 1.82 12.32 -40.66
N LYS A 245 1.78 11.75 -41.87
CA LYS A 245 2.74 12.08 -42.92
C LYS A 245 2.05 12.34 -44.26
N VAL A 246 2.04 13.63 -44.59
CA VAL A 246 2.47 14.19 -45.88
C VAL A 246 1.75 13.72 -47.15
N LEU A 247 0.88 14.62 -47.60
CA LEU A 247 0.42 14.84 -48.97
C LEU A 247 1.59 14.91 -49.98
N VAL A 248 1.66 13.99 -50.94
CA VAL A 248 2.26 14.25 -52.27
C VAL A 248 1.43 13.55 -53.36
N ASN A 249 1.06 14.35 -54.36
CA ASN A 249 0.25 14.04 -55.53
C ASN A 249 0.78 12.90 -56.42
N GLY A 250 -0.15 12.28 -57.17
CA GLY A 250 0.14 11.85 -58.54
C GLY A 250 -0.55 10.55 -58.98
N HIS A 251 -1.76 10.65 -59.52
CA HIS A 251 -2.10 10.28 -60.91
C HIS A 251 -3.60 9.97 -61.04
N ARG A 252 -4.34 10.96 -61.55
CA ARG A 252 -5.74 10.83 -62.00
C ARG A 252 -5.83 9.79 -63.12
N ARG A 253 -6.52 8.67 -62.88
CA ARG A 253 -7.14 7.90 -63.97
C ARG A 253 -8.59 8.30 -64.11
N HIS A 254 -8.87 8.85 -65.29
CA HIS A 254 -10.17 9.27 -65.77
C HIS A 254 -10.89 8.06 -66.38
N LYS A 255 -12.11 7.73 -65.92
CA LYS A 255 -13.06 6.97 -66.75
C LYS A 255 -14.52 7.32 -66.41
N ARG A 256 -15.01 8.25 -67.24
CA ARG A 256 -16.36 8.56 -67.76
C ARG A 256 -17.62 7.98 -67.07
N ARG A 257 -18.60 8.89 -66.95
CA ARG A 257 -20.00 8.75 -66.52
C ARG A 257 -20.90 7.92 -67.47
N HIS A 258 -21.91 7.30 -66.84
CA HIS A 258 -23.34 7.04 -67.20
C HIS A 258 -23.77 6.47 -68.56
N ALA A 259 -24.68 5.48 -68.48
CA ALA A 259 -26.06 5.60 -69.00
C ALA A 259 -26.99 4.54 -68.35
N ASP A 260 -28.22 4.96 -68.05
CA ASP A 260 -29.36 4.13 -67.65
C ASP A 260 -29.73 3.09 -68.72
N LYS A 261 -30.10 1.90 -68.27
CA LYS A 261 -31.27 1.11 -68.70
C LYS A 261 -31.48 -0.06 -67.74
#